data_AF-A0A316V7M4-F1
#
_entry.id   AF-A0A316V7M4-F1
#
_cell.length_a   1.000
_cell.length_b   1.000
_cell.length_c   1.000
_cell.angle_alpha   90.00
_cell.angle_beta   90.00
_cell.angle_gamma   90.00
#
_symmetry.space_group_name_H-M   'P 1'
#
loop_
_entity.id
_entity.type
_entity.pdbx_description
1 polymer ?
#
loop_
_entity_poly.entity_id
_entity_poly.type
_entity_poly.pdbx_seq_one_letter_code
_entity_poly.pdbx_strand_id
1 'polypeptide(L)'
;MVRVLLVLLTQLYFTYTISSAPAETTKRLNKEPARLFSLTPAEARSHQREEEDLYHKIAQPLDKHEWGLIHKSVLNPTRIYDRFKVKSIQNQGRLHQDNMIKLSAIAHTGGKALVSKSASGKRWEYRSTHPDQNTGNPE
;
A
#
# COMPACT_ATOMS: atom_id res chain seq x y z
N MET A 1 5.27 -51.99 25.89
CA MET A 1 4.20 -51.28 25.16
C MET A 1 4.43 -49.78 25.01
N VAL A 2 5.03 -49.09 25.99
CA VAL A 2 5.28 -47.63 25.95
C VAL A 2 6.17 -47.16 24.77
N ARG A 3 7.14 -47.97 24.35
CA ARG A 3 8.07 -47.61 23.24
C ARG A 3 7.38 -47.51 21.88
N VAL A 4 6.33 -48.31 21.64
CA VAL A 4 5.58 -48.29 20.37
C VAL A 4 4.71 -47.04 20.27
N LEU A 5 4.14 -46.61 21.41
CA LEU A 5 3.34 -45.38 21.50
C LEU A 5 4.18 -44.13 21.20
N LEU A 6 5.41 -44.09 21.70
CA LEU A 6 6.33 -42.97 21.45
C LEU A 6 6.72 -42.83 19.97
N VAL A 7 6.93 -43.95 19.27
CA VAL A 7 7.25 -43.94 17.83
C VAL A 7 6.05 -43.48 16.99
N LEU A 8 4.83 -43.88 17.37
CA LEU A 8 3.62 -43.41 16.68
C LEU A 8 3.37 -41.92 16.89
N LEU A 9 3.61 -41.41 18.10
CA LEU A 9 3.46 -39.98 18.40
C LEU A 9 4.49 -39.11 17.65
N THR A 10 5.73 -39.56 17.50
CA THR A 10 6.74 -38.81 16.74
C THR A 10 6.43 -38.79 15.25
N GLN A 11 5.92 -39.89 14.67
CA GLN A 11 5.49 -39.90 13.27
C GLN A 11 4.25 -39.04 13.00
N LEU A 12 3.30 -38.99 13.95
CA LEU A 12 2.15 -38.09 13.89
C LEU A 12 2.58 -36.61 13.97
N TYR A 13 3.56 -36.29 14.83
CA TYR A 13 4.09 -34.93 14.93
C TYR A 13 4.82 -34.50 13.65
N PHE A 14 5.61 -35.40 13.04
CA PHE A 14 6.37 -35.11 11.83
C PHE A 14 5.47 -34.87 10.60
N THR A 15 4.41 -35.67 10.46
CA THR A 15 3.44 -35.49 9.37
C THR A 15 2.62 -34.20 9.53
N TYR A 16 2.28 -33.82 10.77
CA TYR A 16 1.59 -32.55 11.04
C TYR A 16 2.45 -31.33 10.68
N THR A 17 3.75 -31.36 10.97
CA THR A 17 4.66 -30.25 10.63
C THR A 17 4.92 -30.09 9.13
N ILE A 18 4.90 -31.19 8.35
CA ILE A 18 5.11 -31.13 6.90
C ILE A 18 3.83 -30.67 6.19
N SER A 19 2.65 -30.97 6.74
CA SER A 19 1.37 -30.51 6.17
C SER A 19 1.06 -29.03 6.41
N SER A 20 1.77 -28.37 7.33
CA SER A 20 1.65 -26.93 7.58
C SER A 20 2.76 -26.11 6.92
N ALA A 21 3.42 -26.64 5.89
CA ALA A 21 4.19 -25.78 5.00
C ALA A 21 3.19 -24.79 4.36
N PRO A 22 3.29 -23.48 4.63
CA PRO A 22 2.48 -22.53 3.90
C PRO A 22 2.85 -22.71 2.44
N ALA A 23 1.87 -23.10 1.63
CA ALA A 23 2.01 -23.01 0.20
C ALA A 23 2.33 -21.54 -0.09
N GLU A 24 3.62 -21.24 -0.27
CA GLU A 24 4.11 -20.05 -0.93
C GLU A 24 3.62 -20.13 -2.38
N THR A 25 2.32 -19.97 -2.54
CA THR A 25 1.70 -19.46 -3.75
C THR A 25 2.16 -18.02 -3.82
N THR A 26 3.42 -17.85 -4.20
CA THR A 26 3.91 -16.68 -4.87
C THR A 26 3.06 -16.56 -6.13
N LYS A 27 1.88 -15.96 -5.99
CA LYS A 27 1.21 -15.31 -7.09
C LYS A 27 2.25 -14.34 -7.63
N ARG A 28 2.98 -14.77 -8.66
CA ARG A 28 3.67 -13.87 -9.56
C ARG A 28 2.55 -13.04 -10.17
N LEU A 29 2.15 -11.98 -9.45
CA LEU A 29 1.39 -10.91 -10.05
C LEU A 29 2.25 -10.52 -11.25
N ASN A 30 1.72 -10.77 -12.46
CA ASN A 30 2.25 -10.19 -13.68
C ASN A 30 2.20 -8.67 -13.48
N LYS A 31 3.22 -8.12 -12.83
CA LYS A 31 3.39 -6.68 -12.67
C LYS A 31 3.62 -6.19 -14.08
N GLU A 32 2.63 -5.49 -14.62
CA GLU A 32 2.79 -4.80 -15.90
C GLU A 32 4.11 -4.02 -15.87
N PRO A 33 4.86 -4.03 -16.98
CA PRO A 33 6.13 -3.32 -17.04
C PRO A 33 5.91 -1.86 -16.68
N ALA A 34 6.85 -1.30 -15.91
CA ALA A 34 6.81 0.11 -15.57
C ALA A 34 6.86 0.94 -16.86
N ARG A 35 6.02 1.96 -16.93
CA ARG A 35 5.89 2.86 -18.08
C ARG A 35 6.45 4.22 -17.72
N LEU A 36 7.25 4.77 -18.61
CA LEU A 36 7.76 6.13 -18.47
C LEU A 36 6.83 7.10 -19.20
N PHE A 37 6.34 8.11 -18.49
CA PHE A 37 5.52 9.18 -19.04
C PHE A 37 6.26 10.50 -18.89
N SER A 38 6.16 11.37 -19.90
CA SER A 38 6.49 12.79 -19.73
C SER A 38 5.21 13.52 -19.35
N LEU A 39 5.25 14.31 -18.29
CA LEU A 39 4.13 15.10 -17.80
C LEU A 39 4.49 16.57 -17.83
N THR A 40 3.61 17.37 -18.41
CA THR A 40 3.67 18.82 -18.30
C THR A 40 3.36 19.27 -16.86
N PRO A 41 3.74 20.49 -16.46
CA PRO A 41 3.36 21.03 -15.14
C PRO A 41 1.84 21.04 -14.89
N ALA A 42 1.04 21.22 -15.94
CA ALA A 42 -0.42 21.22 -15.84
C ALA A 42 -0.96 19.81 -15.58
N GLU A 43 -0.48 18.81 -16.32
CA GLU A 43 -0.88 17.41 -16.13
C GLU A 43 -0.43 16.87 -14.77
N ALA A 44 0.80 17.18 -14.34
CA ALA A 44 1.30 16.80 -13.03
C ALA A 44 0.41 17.34 -11.89
N ARG A 45 -0.03 18.61 -11.99
CA ARG A 45 -0.97 19.21 -11.03
C ARG A 45 -2.36 18.58 -11.11
N SER A 46 -2.85 18.26 -12.31
CA SER A 46 -4.14 17.56 -12.48
C SER A 46 -4.12 16.21 -11.80
N HIS A 47 -3.09 15.40 -12.07
CA HIS A 47 -2.92 14.10 -11.44
C HIS A 47 -2.74 14.22 -9.92
N GLN A 48 -2.03 15.26 -9.43
CA GLN A 48 -1.88 15.49 -8.00
C GLN A 48 -3.24 15.76 -7.33
N ARG A 49 -4.12 16.55 -7.95
CA ARG A 49 -5.48 16.80 -7.43
C ARG A 49 -6.33 15.53 -7.43
N GLU A 50 -6.22 14.70 -8.46
CA GLU A 50 -6.91 13.40 -8.49
C GLU A 50 -6.45 12.49 -7.34
N GLU A 51 -5.15 12.45 -7.06
CA GLU A 51 -4.59 11.69 -5.93
C GLU A 51 -5.04 12.25 -4.57
N GLU A 52 -5.16 13.58 -4.45
CA GLU A 52 -5.70 14.27 -3.27
C GLU A 52 -7.17 13.92 -3.03
N ASP A 53 -8.01 13.97 -4.07
CA ASP A 53 -9.41 13.58 -3.99
C ASP A 53 -9.59 12.11 -3.56
N LEU A 54 -8.76 11.22 -4.11
CA LEU A 54 -8.76 9.80 -3.74
C LEU A 54 -8.31 9.59 -2.29
N TYR A 55 -7.27 10.31 -1.85
CA TYR A 55 -6.81 10.28 -0.47
C TYR A 55 -7.91 10.75 0.49
N HIS A 56 -8.58 11.88 0.20
CA HIS A 56 -9.66 12.41 1.04
C HIS A 56 -10.82 11.42 1.19
N LYS A 57 -11.27 10.80 0.09
CA LYS A 57 -12.33 9.77 0.13
C LYS A 57 -11.96 8.59 1.04
N ILE A 58 -10.69 8.20 1.06
CA ILE A 58 -10.18 7.12 1.93
C ILE A 58 -10.08 7.58 3.39
N ALA A 59 -9.67 8.83 3.62
CA ALA A 59 -9.45 9.39 4.94
C ALA A 59 -10.75 9.76 5.68
N GLN A 60 -11.86 10.05 4.98
CA GLN A 60 -13.15 10.41 5.59
C GLN A 60 -13.61 9.53 6.78
N PRO A 61 -13.56 8.18 6.72
CA PRO A 61 -13.96 7.34 7.84
C PRO A 61 -12.94 7.29 8.99
N LEU A 62 -11.75 7.88 8.85
CA LEU A 62 -10.66 7.78 9.82
C LEU A 62 -11.07 8.36 11.17
N ASP A 63 -11.58 9.59 11.19
CA ASP A 63 -11.97 10.31 12.41
C ASP A 63 -12.98 9.52 13.25
N LYS A 64 -13.95 8.88 12.59
CA LYS A 64 -14.96 8.02 13.25
C LYS A 64 -14.31 6.87 14.00
N HIS A 65 -13.32 6.21 13.40
CA HIS A 65 -12.64 5.07 14.02
C HIS A 65 -11.63 5.51 15.08
N GLU A 66 -10.91 6.61 14.86
CA GLU A 66 -10.01 7.19 15.86
C GLU A 66 -10.77 7.64 17.11
N TRP A 67 -11.93 8.26 16.96
CA TRP A 67 -12.80 8.60 18.07
C TRP A 67 -13.22 7.35 18.86
N GLY A 68 -13.56 6.25 18.17
CA GLY A 68 -13.84 4.96 18.80
C GLY A 68 -12.65 4.39 19.58
N LEU A 69 -11.41 4.64 19.14
CA LEU A 69 -10.20 4.25 19.87
C LEU A 69 -9.98 5.06 21.15
N ILE A 70 -10.31 6.35 21.14
CA ILE A 70 -10.09 7.23 22.30
C ILE A 70 -11.11 6.91 23.40
N HIS A 71 -12.38 6.68 23.05
CA HIS A 71 -13.49 6.68 24.01
C HIS A 71 -13.89 5.29 24.54
N LYS A 72 -13.41 4.20 23.94
CA LYS A 72 -13.78 2.83 24.34
C LYS A 72 -12.68 2.18 25.19
N SER A 73 -13.05 1.27 26.09
CA SER A 73 -12.08 0.47 26.86
C SER A 73 -11.17 -0.39 25.97
N VAL A 74 -9.95 -0.68 26.42
CA VAL A 74 -8.95 -1.50 25.71
C VAL A 74 -9.46 -2.90 25.38
N LEU A 75 -10.23 -3.52 26.28
CA LEU A 75 -10.78 -4.87 26.11
C LEU A 75 -12.07 -4.90 25.27
N ASN A 76 -12.57 -3.74 24.82
CA ASN A 76 -13.79 -3.71 24.02
C ASN A 76 -13.52 -4.26 22.61
N PRO A 77 -14.26 -5.28 22.15
CA PRO A 77 -14.05 -5.88 20.82
C PRO A 77 -14.22 -4.87 19.69
N THR A 78 -15.09 -3.87 19.85
CA THR A 78 -15.27 -2.82 18.84
C THR A 78 -14.05 -1.89 18.76
N ARG A 79 -13.30 -1.70 19.84
CA ARG A 79 -12.03 -0.96 19.82
C ARG A 79 -10.96 -1.70 19.01
N ILE A 80 -10.92 -3.03 19.12
CA ILE A 80 -10.02 -3.87 18.32
C ILE A 80 -10.35 -3.73 16.84
N TYR A 81 -11.65 -3.77 16.49
CA TYR A 81 -12.13 -3.53 15.14
C TYR A 81 -11.75 -2.13 14.62
N ASP A 82 -11.98 -1.08 15.42
CA ASP A 82 -11.63 0.30 15.05
C ASP A 82 -10.13 0.44 14.80
N ARG A 83 -9.27 -0.21 15.61
CA ARG A 83 -7.81 -0.24 15.40
C ARG A 83 -7.43 -0.86 14.05
N PHE A 84 -8.07 -1.97 13.71
CA PHE A 84 -7.87 -2.63 12.42
C PHE A 84 -8.29 -1.72 11.26
N LYS A 85 -9.42 -1.01 11.40
CA LYS A 85 -9.91 -0.08 10.37
C LYS A 85 -8.99 1.11 10.17
N VAL A 86 -8.52 1.75 11.25
CA VAL A 86 -7.51 2.82 11.18
C VAL A 86 -6.28 2.37 10.40
N LYS A 87 -5.70 1.21 10.76
CA LYS A 87 -4.52 0.67 10.07
C LYS A 87 -4.80 0.38 8.58
N SER A 88 -5.98 -0.14 8.27
CA SER A 88 -6.38 -0.42 6.88
C SER A 88 -6.51 0.87 6.07
N ILE A 89 -7.16 1.90 6.61
CA ILE A 89 -7.31 3.22 5.98
C ILE A 89 -5.95 3.88 5.76
N GLN A 90 -5.08 3.90 6.78
CA GLN A 90 -3.73 4.44 6.68
C GLN A 90 -2.91 3.73 5.58
N ASN A 91 -2.97 2.39 5.52
CA ASN A 91 -2.30 1.62 4.48
C ASN A 91 -2.82 1.93 3.08
N GLN A 92 -4.13 2.18 2.93
CA GLN A 92 -4.73 2.57 1.65
C GLN A 92 -4.35 4.00 1.26
N GLY A 93 -4.30 4.92 2.22
CA GLY A 93 -3.94 6.32 2.01
C GLY A 93 -2.46 6.53 1.69
N ARG A 94 -1.57 5.70 2.23
CA ARG A 94 -0.11 5.82 2.04
C ARG A 94 0.30 5.87 0.57
N LEU A 95 -0.29 5.02 -0.27
CA LEU A 95 0.01 5.02 -1.72
C LEU A 95 -0.30 6.38 -2.37
N HIS A 96 -1.45 6.97 -2.02
CA HIS A 96 -1.86 8.27 -2.55
C HIS A 96 -0.96 9.39 -2.03
N GLN A 97 -0.58 9.36 -0.75
CA GLN A 97 0.40 10.28 -0.19
C GLN A 97 1.75 10.20 -0.91
N ASP A 98 2.26 8.99 -1.12
CA ASP A 98 3.52 8.76 -1.84
C ASP A 98 3.44 9.27 -3.29
N ASN A 99 2.31 9.06 -3.96
CA ASN A 99 2.07 9.54 -5.32
C ASN A 99 2.02 11.08 -5.36
N MET A 100 1.31 11.72 -4.43
CA MET A 100 1.24 13.18 -4.32
C MET A 100 2.63 13.81 -4.11
N ILE A 101 3.46 13.23 -3.24
CA ILE A 101 4.83 13.72 -3.00
C ILE A 101 5.65 13.67 -4.29
N LYS A 102 5.58 12.56 -5.03
CA LYS A 102 6.32 12.37 -6.29
C LYS A 102 5.82 13.32 -7.39
N LEU A 103 4.51 13.51 -7.51
CA LEU A 103 3.92 14.44 -8.46
C LEU A 103 4.26 15.90 -8.12
N SER A 104 4.28 16.26 -6.84
CA SER A 104 4.68 17.59 -6.39
C SER A 104 6.10 17.96 -6.82
N ALA A 105 7.02 16.99 -6.91
CA ALA A 105 8.39 17.21 -7.35
C ALA A 105 8.49 17.69 -8.81
N ILE A 106 7.48 17.39 -9.64
CA ILE A 106 7.44 17.75 -11.07
C ILE A 106 6.28 18.70 -11.41
N ALA A 107 5.49 19.11 -10.41
CA ALA A 107 4.31 19.95 -10.59
C ALA A 107 4.63 21.37 -11.11
N HIS A 108 5.86 21.85 -10.87
CA HIS A 108 6.29 23.19 -11.26
C HIS A 108 7.00 23.24 -12.61
N THR A 109 7.89 22.30 -12.88
CA THR A 109 8.73 22.30 -14.09
C THR A 109 8.29 21.29 -15.15
N GLY A 110 7.37 20.38 -14.80
CA GLY A 110 7.14 19.18 -15.60
C GLY A 110 8.25 18.17 -15.38
N GLY A 111 8.19 17.05 -16.09
CA GLY A 111 9.25 16.06 -16.01
C GLY A 111 8.81 14.67 -16.43
N LYS A 112 9.64 13.69 -16.08
CA LYS A 112 9.40 12.28 -16.39
C LYS A 112 8.96 11.52 -15.14
N ALA A 113 7.88 10.77 -15.27
CA ALA A 113 7.30 9.93 -14.24
C ALA A 113 7.38 8.45 -14.65
N LEU A 114 7.99 7.63 -13.79
CA LEU A 114 7.96 6.17 -13.95
C LEU A 114 6.76 5.62 -13.18
N VAL A 115 5.80 5.03 -13.88
CA VAL A 115 4.53 4.54 -13.32
C VAL A 115 4.44 3.03 -13.46
N SER A 116 4.01 2.34 -12.41
CA SER A 116 3.83 0.88 -12.42
C SER A 116 2.58 0.49 -11.62
N LYS A 117 2.13 -0.76 -11.75
CA LYS A 117 1.12 -1.27 -10.84
C LYS A 117 1.69 -1.42 -9.43
N SER A 118 0.90 -1.01 -8.44
CA SER A 118 1.17 -1.23 -7.01
C SER A 118 1.31 -2.72 -6.70
N ALA A 119 1.82 -3.05 -5.50
CA ALA A 119 1.96 -4.44 -5.05
C ALA A 119 0.66 -5.26 -5.10
N SER A 120 -0.49 -4.59 -4.96
CA SER A 120 -1.82 -5.23 -5.08
C SER A 120 -2.29 -5.46 -6.53
N GLY A 121 -1.63 -4.83 -7.51
CA GLY A 121 -2.05 -4.82 -8.92
C GLY A 121 -3.24 -3.90 -9.23
N LYS A 122 -3.95 -3.39 -8.21
CA LYS A 122 -5.23 -2.68 -8.39
C LYS A 122 -5.08 -1.21 -8.76
N ARG A 123 -3.96 -0.58 -8.37
CA ARG A 123 -3.73 0.87 -8.50
C ARG A 123 -2.39 1.17 -9.16
N TRP A 124 -2.31 2.33 -9.80
CA TRP A 124 -1.06 2.89 -10.30
C TRP A 124 -0.23 3.50 -9.17
N GLU A 125 1.07 3.34 -9.27
CA GLU A 125 2.07 3.81 -8.33
C GLU A 125 3.13 4.56 -9.14
N TYR A 126 3.35 5.82 -8.80
CA TYR A 126 4.50 6.57 -9.29
C TYR A 126 5.71 6.01 -8.55
N ARG A 127 6.64 5.36 -9.25
CA ARG A 127 7.87 4.80 -8.65
C ARG A 127 8.88 5.89 -8.36
N SER A 128 9.09 6.76 -9.34
CA SER A 128 10.02 7.88 -9.29
C SER A 128 9.55 8.96 -10.25
N THR A 129 9.97 10.19 -9.97
CA THR A 129 9.75 11.35 -10.83
C THR A 129 11.06 12.13 -10.95
N HIS A 130 11.32 12.66 -12.14
CA HIS A 130 12.51 13.43 -12.46
C HIS A 130 12.04 14.75 -13.05
N PRO A 131 12.20 15.87 -12.34
CA PRO A 131 11.82 17.17 -12.87
C PRO A 131 12.66 17.51 -14.09
N ASP A 132 12.05 18.14 -15.07
CA ASP A 132 12.80 18.76 -16.14
C ASP A 132 13.69 19.83 -15.51
N GLN A 133 14.98 19.82 -15.86
CA GLN A 133 15.88 20.89 -15.45
C GLN A 133 15.30 22.17 -16.03
N ASN A 134 14.92 23.10 -15.16
CA ASN A 134 14.54 24.45 -15.56
C ASN A 134 15.73 25.06 -16.31
N THR A 135 15.79 24.88 -17.62
CA THR A 135 16.60 25.71 -18.51
C THR A 135 15.94 27.08 -18.45
N GLY A 136 16.31 27.86 -17.44
CA GLY A 136 15.87 29.23 -17.31
C GLY A 136 16.27 29.98 -18.56
N ASN A 137 15.33 30.15 -19.48
CA ASN A 137 15.37 31.21 -20.45
C ASN A 137 14.14 32.07 -20.18
N PRO A 138 14.24 33.06 -19.27
CA PRO A 138 13.25 34.10 -19.20
C PRO A 138 13.36 34.92 -20.50
N GLU A 139 12.31 34.89 -21.31
CA GLU A 139 12.07 35.93 -22.33
C GLU A 139 11.73 37.27 -21.66
#